data_AF-A0A9E4F4P1-F1
#
_entry.id   AF-A0A9E4F4P1-F1
#
_cell.length_a   1.000
_cell.length_b   1.000
_cell.length_c   1.000
_cell.angle_alpha   90.00
_cell.angle_beta   90.00
_cell.angle_gamma   90.00
#
_symmetry.space_group_name_H-M   'P 1'
#
loop_
_entity.id
_entity.type
_entity.pdbx_description
1 polymer ?
#
loop_
_entity_poly.entity_id
_entity_poly.type
_entity_poly.pdbx_seq_one_letter_code
_entity_poly.pdbx_strand_id
1 'polypeptide(L)'
;MPSLPSSFFSSGRERRLWTCAFVAVAAIYSTLGFAGTLAARFAGTGVGEWIFAAACLLILIAVVTQGLSRRPTAAEWGVALGIAAVYALVFARMAIPTERSHLVEYGVVAICIHAALVERAARGGEVPVPALLTVAATGSLGALDEFIQIVVPNRTYDPVDMLFNVLAGVMAVGASVALAAARRWVAARKRTS
;
A
#
# COMPACT_ATOMS: atom_id res chain seq x y z
N MET A 1 8.76 0.13 -41.71
CA MET A 1 8.21 1.26 -40.93
C MET A 1 8.78 1.18 -39.52
N PRO A 2 9.47 2.19 -38.99
CA PRO A 2 9.91 2.19 -37.61
C PRO A 2 8.67 2.45 -36.73
N SER A 3 8.32 1.49 -35.88
CA SER A 3 7.39 1.70 -34.78
C SER A 3 7.95 2.81 -33.89
N LEU A 4 7.22 3.92 -33.75
CA LEU A 4 7.52 4.94 -32.75
C LEU A 4 7.72 4.31 -31.36
N PRO A 5 8.58 4.88 -30.49
CA PRO A 5 8.89 4.29 -29.20
C PRO A 5 7.59 4.00 -28.43
N SER A 6 7.39 2.74 -28.09
CA SER A 6 6.36 2.34 -27.13
C SER A 6 6.65 3.11 -25.84
N SER A 7 5.74 3.98 -25.44
CA SER A 7 5.89 4.67 -24.16
C SER A 7 6.00 3.60 -23.07
N PHE A 8 7.02 3.71 -22.21
CA PHE A 8 7.27 2.74 -21.13
C PHE A 8 6.05 2.52 -20.22
N PHE A 9 5.16 3.52 -20.15
CA PHE A 9 3.86 3.49 -19.48
C PHE A 9 2.72 3.42 -20.51
N SER A 10 1.66 2.67 -20.21
CA SER A 10 0.45 2.56 -21.02
C SER A 10 -0.47 3.78 -20.89
N SER A 11 -0.37 4.55 -19.80
CA SER A 11 -1.16 5.76 -19.60
C SER A 11 -0.48 6.79 -18.68
N GLY A 12 -0.93 8.05 -18.76
CA GLY A 12 -0.49 9.10 -17.83
C GLY A 12 -0.87 8.82 -16.37
N ARG A 13 -1.95 8.04 -16.14
CA ARG A 13 -2.33 7.58 -14.80
C ARG A 13 -1.35 6.53 -14.29
N GLU A 14 -0.99 5.55 -15.13
CA GLU A 14 -0.01 4.53 -14.78
C GLU A 14 1.33 5.16 -14.37
N ARG A 15 1.81 6.14 -15.16
CA ARG A 15 3.02 6.89 -14.83
C ARG A 15 2.95 7.55 -13.45
N ARG A 16 1.84 8.23 -13.13
CA ARG A 16 1.66 8.88 -11.81
C ARG A 16 1.66 7.88 -10.66
N LEU A 17 1.09 6.69 -10.87
CA LEU A 17 1.05 5.63 -9.86
C LEU A 17 2.43 5.02 -9.62
N TRP A 18 3.21 4.79 -10.68
CA TRP A 18 4.61 4.38 -10.52
C TRP A 18 5.47 5.47 -9.88
N THR A 19 5.26 6.75 -10.23
CA THR A 19 5.93 7.86 -9.54
C THR A 19 5.54 7.91 -8.06
N CYS A 20 4.26 7.69 -7.71
CA CYS A 20 3.83 7.56 -6.31
C CYS A 20 4.61 6.44 -5.59
N ALA A 21 4.62 5.23 -6.16
CA ALA A 21 5.31 4.10 -5.56
C ALA A 21 6.81 4.38 -5.38
N PHE A 22 7.46 4.95 -6.40
CA PHE A 22 8.87 5.32 -6.34
C PHE A 22 9.15 6.37 -5.25
N VAL A 23 8.35 7.44 -5.19
CA VAL A 23 8.50 8.49 -4.17
C VAL A 23 8.28 7.92 -2.77
N ALA A 24 7.30 7.03 -2.58
CA ALA A 24 7.05 6.38 -1.31
C ALA A 24 8.25 5.51 -0.87
N VAL A 25 8.77 4.66 -1.76
CA VAL A 25 9.95 3.82 -1.47
C VAL A 25 11.18 4.69 -1.19
N ALA A 26 11.42 5.72 -2.00
CA ALA A 26 12.54 6.63 -1.80
C ALA A 26 12.44 7.36 -0.45
N ALA A 27 11.23 7.76 -0.04
CA ALA A 27 10.99 8.35 1.26
C ALA A 27 11.33 7.37 2.39
N ILE A 28 10.80 6.13 2.34
CA ILE A 28 11.08 5.07 3.33
C ILE A 28 12.58 4.84 3.46
N TYR A 29 13.29 4.64 2.35
CA TYR A 29 14.72 4.33 2.39
C TYR A 29 15.56 5.53 2.87
N SER A 30 15.18 6.74 2.49
CA SER A 30 15.88 7.96 2.93
C SER A 30 15.77 8.23 4.43
N THR A 31 14.71 7.73 5.08
CA THR A 31 14.47 7.95 6.51
C THR A 31 15.10 6.88 7.40
N LEU A 32 15.60 5.76 6.84
CA LEU A 32 16.13 4.64 7.63
C LEU A 32 17.21 5.03 8.64
N GLY A 33 18.17 5.87 8.22
CA GLY A 33 19.25 6.34 9.08
C GLY A 33 18.82 7.37 10.14
N PHE A 34 17.68 8.03 9.95
CA PHE A 34 17.18 9.06 10.86
C PHE A 34 16.10 8.52 11.82
N ALA A 35 15.35 7.51 11.39
CA ALA A 35 14.19 6.97 12.09
C ALA A 35 14.54 6.49 13.51
N GLY A 36 15.63 5.72 13.68
CA GLY A 36 16.06 5.24 15.00
C GLY A 36 16.41 6.38 15.96
N THR A 37 17.13 7.40 15.47
CA THR A 37 17.49 8.59 16.26
C THR A 37 16.25 9.40 16.66
N LEU A 38 15.32 9.57 15.74
CA LEU A 38 14.08 10.32 15.97
C LEU A 38 13.16 9.59 16.95
N ALA A 39 13.04 8.27 16.81
CA ALA A 39 12.29 7.41 17.72
C ALA A 39 12.84 7.49 19.15
N ALA A 40 14.17 7.43 19.30
CA ALA A 40 14.81 7.60 20.61
C ALA A 40 14.54 8.99 21.23
N ARG A 41 14.52 10.06 20.41
CA ARG A 41 14.23 11.42 20.90
C ARG A 41 12.77 11.63 21.32
N PHE A 42 11.83 10.94 20.68
CA PHE A 42 10.40 11.08 20.98
C PHE A 42 9.83 9.94 21.84
N ALA A 43 10.67 9.02 22.30
CA ALA A 43 10.26 7.96 23.21
C ALA A 43 9.55 8.56 24.45
N GLY A 44 8.35 8.07 24.76
CA GLY A 44 7.55 8.54 25.90
C GLY A 44 6.81 9.87 25.72
N THR A 45 6.90 10.52 24.55
CA THR A 45 6.24 11.83 24.30
C THR A 45 4.84 11.74 23.70
N GLY A 46 4.41 10.55 23.25
CA GLY A 46 3.17 10.34 22.49
C GLY A 46 3.22 10.80 21.02
N VAL A 47 4.27 11.50 20.59
CA VAL A 47 4.41 12.00 19.20
C VAL A 47 4.38 10.87 18.17
N GLY A 48 4.98 9.72 18.49
CA GLY A 48 4.96 8.53 17.61
C GLY A 48 3.53 8.01 17.35
N GLU A 49 2.64 8.12 18.32
CA GLU A 49 1.23 7.69 18.20
C GLU A 49 0.47 8.62 17.24
N TRP A 50 0.73 9.93 17.30
CA TRP A 50 0.16 10.92 16.38
C TRP A 50 0.65 10.73 14.94
N ILE A 51 1.96 10.50 14.75
CA ILE A 51 2.53 10.20 13.43
C ILE A 51 1.88 8.92 12.86
N PHE A 52 1.76 7.88 13.70
CA PHE A 52 1.11 6.64 13.32
C PHE A 52 -0.37 6.82 12.95
N ALA A 53 -1.13 7.60 13.73
CA ALA A 53 -2.53 7.92 13.44
C ALA A 53 -2.67 8.69 12.11
N ALA A 54 -1.80 9.67 11.86
CA ALA A 54 -1.75 10.40 10.61
C ALA A 54 -1.43 9.47 9.42
N ALA A 55 -0.51 8.53 9.60
CA ALA A 55 -0.14 7.58 8.55
C ALA A 55 -1.28 6.58 8.25
N CYS A 56 -1.97 6.07 9.28
CA CYS A 56 -3.20 5.28 9.12
C CYS A 56 -4.26 6.06 8.34
N LEU A 57 -4.45 7.35 8.66
CA LEU A 57 -5.39 8.21 7.96
C LEU A 57 -5.00 8.38 6.48
N LEU A 58 -3.70 8.54 6.17
CA LEU A 58 -3.22 8.64 4.80
C LEU A 58 -3.45 7.36 4.00
N ILE A 59 -3.24 6.17 4.57
CA ILE A 59 -3.61 4.90 3.91
C ILE A 59 -5.10 4.84 3.67
N LEU A 60 -5.90 5.15 4.69
CA LEU A 60 -7.35 5.12 4.55
C LEU A 60 -7.79 6.07 3.43
N ILE A 61 -7.24 7.29 3.40
CA ILE A 61 -7.47 8.25 2.32
C ILE A 61 -7.00 7.68 0.97
N ALA A 62 -5.84 7.03 0.88
CA ALA A 62 -5.34 6.44 -0.36
C ALA A 62 -6.26 5.31 -0.86
N VAL A 63 -6.65 4.39 0.01
CA VAL A 63 -7.60 3.30 -0.29
C VAL A 63 -8.95 3.89 -0.72
N VAL A 64 -9.44 4.89 -0.02
CA VAL A 64 -10.74 5.53 -0.30
C VAL A 64 -10.70 6.32 -1.60
N THR A 65 -9.71 7.17 -1.82
CA THR A 65 -9.61 8.03 -3.00
C THR A 65 -9.26 7.26 -4.28
N GLN A 66 -8.50 6.17 -4.18
CA GLN A 66 -8.19 5.31 -5.32
C GLN A 66 -9.25 4.21 -5.53
N GLY A 67 -9.90 3.79 -4.45
CA GLY A 67 -10.81 2.64 -4.42
C GLY A 67 -12.29 2.97 -4.51
N LEU A 68 -12.77 4.13 -4.05
CA LEU A 68 -14.18 4.49 -4.22
C LEU A 68 -14.47 4.99 -5.63
N SER A 69 -15.65 4.65 -6.15
CA SER A 69 -16.17 5.31 -7.34
C SER A 69 -16.51 6.78 -7.05
N ARG A 70 -16.60 7.63 -8.10
CA ARG A 70 -16.99 9.05 -7.96
C ARG A 70 -18.36 9.25 -7.30
N ARG A 71 -19.21 8.22 -7.28
CA ARG A 71 -20.53 8.19 -6.62
C ARG A 71 -20.68 6.84 -5.91
N PRO A 72 -20.05 6.68 -4.73
CA PRO A 72 -19.99 5.40 -4.05
C PRO A 72 -21.38 4.94 -3.60
N THR A 73 -21.64 3.67 -3.79
CA THR A 73 -22.88 3.00 -3.39
C THR A 73 -22.83 2.57 -1.92
N ALA A 74 -23.98 2.26 -1.32
CA ALA A 74 -24.04 1.78 0.06
C ALA A 74 -23.19 0.51 0.30
N ALA A 75 -23.10 -0.38 -0.70
CA ALA A 75 -22.25 -1.57 -0.64
C ALA A 75 -20.75 -1.22 -0.64
N GLU A 76 -20.32 -0.23 -1.42
CA GLU A 76 -18.94 0.27 -1.40
C GLU A 76 -18.60 0.88 -0.03
N TRP A 77 -19.52 1.66 0.56
CA TRP A 77 -19.34 2.19 1.91
C TRP A 77 -19.27 1.09 2.97
N GLY A 78 -20.14 0.08 2.89
CA GLY A 78 -20.10 -1.07 3.81
C GLY A 78 -18.77 -1.81 3.76
N VAL A 79 -18.25 -2.08 2.56
CA VAL A 79 -16.92 -2.72 2.40
C VAL A 79 -15.80 -1.81 2.88
N ALA A 80 -15.85 -0.51 2.57
CA ALA A 80 -14.84 0.44 3.04
C ALA A 80 -14.80 0.52 4.58
N LEU A 81 -15.97 0.57 5.24
CA LEU A 81 -16.06 0.54 6.70
C LEU A 81 -15.56 -0.79 7.29
N GLY A 82 -15.89 -1.91 6.65
CA GLY A 82 -15.37 -3.22 7.05
C GLY A 82 -13.84 -3.31 6.95
N ILE A 83 -13.26 -2.81 5.86
CA ILE A 83 -11.80 -2.72 5.69
C ILE A 83 -11.20 -1.83 6.79
N ALA A 84 -11.77 -0.64 7.02
CA ALA A 84 -11.30 0.28 8.06
C ALA A 84 -11.34 -0.39 9.45
N ALA A 85 -12.40 -1.14 9.76
CA ALA A 85 -12.52 -1.88 11.01
C ALA A 85 -11.45 -2.98 11.14
N VAL A 86 -11.15 -3.72 10.06
CA VAL A 86 -10.09 -4.73 10.05
C VAL A 86 -8.72 -4.09 10.30
N TYR A 87 -8.39 -3.00 9.61
CA TYR A 87 -7.13 -2.27 9.83
C TYR A 87 -7.06 -1.75 11.28
N ALA A 88 -8.14 -1.15 11.79
CA ALA A 88 -8.21 -0.66 13.17
C ALA A 88 -7.98 -1.80 14.18
N LEU A 89 -8.57 -2.98 13.97
CA LEU A 89 -8.40 -4.13 14.84
C LEU A 89 -6.97 -4.68 14.80
N VAL A 90 -6.38 -4.84 13.61
CA VAL A 90 -4.99 -5.29 13.45
C VAL A 90 -4.06 -4.34 14.21
N PHE A 91 -4.19 -3.04 13.98
CA PHE A 91 -3.35 -2.05 14.64
C PHE A 91 -3.55 -1.98 16.16
N ALA A 92 -4.79 -2.12 16.64
CA ALA A 92 -5.09 -2.16 18.07
C ALA A 92 -4.45 -3.38 18.77
N ARG A 93 -4.17 -4.47 18.03
CA ARG A 93 -3.60 -5.71 18.57
C ARG A 93 -2.08 -5.78 18.47
N MET A 94 -1.45 -4.99 17.62
CA MET A 94 0.01 -4.92 17.52
C MET A 94 0.58 -4.15 18.70
N ALA A 95 1.55 -4.68 19.44
CA ALA A 95 2.15 -3.96 20.57
C ALA A 95 3.38 -3.15 20.16
N ILE A 96 4.06 -3.55 19.08
CA ILE A 96 5.36 -3.01 18.70
C ILE A 96 5.17 -1.90 17.65
N PRO A 97 5.62 -0.66 17.91
CA PRO A 97 5.45 0.46 16.98
C PRO A 97 6.13 0.29 15.62
N THR A 98 7.25 -0.43 15.54
CA THR A 98 7.99 -0.66 14.29
C THR A 98 7.20 -1.57 13.33
N GLU A 99 6.67 -2.68 13.83
CA GLU A 99 5.81 -3.59 13.03
C GLU A 99 4.60 -2.85 12.43
N ARG A 100 4.03 -1.92 13.22
CA ARG A 100 2.91 -1.08 12.79
C ARG A 100 3.30 -0.12 11.65
N SER A 101 4.51 0.45 11.67
CA SER A 101 4.98 1.33 10.58
C SER A 101 5.21 0.57 9.28
N HIS A 102 5.73 -0.66 9.34
CA HIS A 102 5.92 -1.51 8.15
C HIS A 102 4.60 -1.77 7.40
N LEU A 103 3.54 -2.13 8.13
CA LEU A 103 2.21 -2.31 7.54
C LEU A 103 1.70 -1.05 6.83
N VAL A 104 2.03 0.11 7.38
CA VAL A 104 1.58 1.39 6.83
C VAL A 104 2.35 1.77 5.58
N GLU A 105 3.67 1.82 5.69
CA GLU A 105 4.60 2.24 4.64
C GLU A 105 4.45 1.36 3.41
N TYR A 106 4.54 0.04 3.59
CA TYR A 106 4.44 -0.92 2.50
C TYR A 106 2.99 -1.11 2.03
N GLY A 107 2.00 -0.78 2.86
CA GLY A 107 0.60 -0.71 2.44
C GLY A 107 0.37 0.36 1.37
N VAL A 108 0.94 1.56 1.54
CA VAL A 108 0.87 2.64 0.54
C VAL A 108 1.57 2.24 -0.75
N VAL A 109 2.77 1.65 -0.64
CA VAL A 109 3.54 1.15 -1.79
C VAL A 109 2.73 0.10 -2.55
N ALA A 110 2.16 -0.87 -1.85
CA ALA A 110 1.34 -1.93 -2.44
C ALA A 110 0.10 -1.37 -3.17
N ILE A 111 -0.58 -0.36 -2.60
CA ILE A 111 -1.72 0.30 -3.26
C ILE A 111 -1.28 0.93 -4.58
N CYS A 112 -0.19 1.71 -4.58
CA CYS A 112 0.28 2.40 -5.79
C CYS A 112 0.77 1.39 -6.85
N ILE A 113 1.49 0.33 -6.47
CA ILE A 113 1.91 -0.75 -7.38
C ILE A 113 0.70 -1.48 -7.96
N HIS A 114 -0.23 -1.94 -7.11
CA HIS A 114 -1.41 -2.68 -7.56
C HIS A 114 -2.25 -1.85 -8.52
N ALA A 115 -2.48 -0.58 -8.20
CA ALA A 115 -3.24 0.32 -9.06
C ALA A 115 -2.55 0.53 -10.41
N ALA A 116 -1.21 0.62 -10.45
CA ALA A 116 -0.45 0.76 -11.69
C ALA A 116 -0.56 -0.51 -12.56
N LEU A 117 -0.40 -1.68 -11.94
CA LEU A 117 -0.51 -2.99 -12.61
C LEU A 117 -1.91 -3.23 -13.16
N VAL A 118 -2.96 -2.89 -12.40
CA VAL A 118 -4.36 -2.97 -12.87
C VAL A 118 -4.64 -1.98 -14.00
N GLU A 119 -4.12 -0.75 -13.94
CA GLU A 119 -4.24 0.21 -15.05
C GLU A 119 -3.57 -0.32 -16.31
N ARG A 120 -2.36 -0.91 -16.20
CA ARG A 120 -1.67 -1.52 -17.33
C ARG A 120 -2.47 -2.67 -17.94
N ALA A 121 -2.98 -3.58 -17.11
CA ALA A 121 -3.82 -4.70 -17.56
C ALA A 121 -5.08 -4.19 -18.29
N ALA A 122 -5.76 -3.18 -17.74
CA ALA A 122 -6.96 -2.58 -18.34
C ALA A 122 -6.70 -1.88 -19.69
N ARG A 123 -5.45 -1.53 -19.98
CA ARG A 123 -5.00 -0.91 -21.25
C ARG A 123 -4.44 -1.93 -22.25
N GLY A 124 -4.59 -3.23 -21.99
CA GLY A 124 -4.13 -4.30 -22.88
C GLY A 124 -2.65 -4.68 -22.71
N GLY A 125 -1.98 -4.21 -21.65
CA GLY A 125 -0.63 -4.67 -21.32
C GLY A 125 -0.64 -6.04 -20.66
N GLU A 126 0.41 -6.82 -20.88
CA GLU A 126 0.56 -8.17 -20.31
C GLU A 126 0.88 -8.12 -18.81
N VAL A 127 -0.15 -8.26 -17.98
CA VAL A 127 -0.02 -8.37 -16.51
C VAL A 127 -0.95 -9.48 -16.02
N PRO A 128 -0.50 -10.75 -16.03
CA PRO A 128 -1.39 -11.90 -15.84
C PRO A 128 -1.95 -12.01 -14.42
N VAL A 129 -1.16 -11.63 -13.40
CA VAL A 129 -1.55 -11.74 -11.98
C VAL A 129 -1.17 -10.48 -11.19
N PRO A 130 -1.84 -9.33 -11.42
CA PRO A 130 -1.52 -8.04 -10.78
C PRO A 130 -1.43 -8.12 -9.25
N ALA A 131 -2.34 -8.89 -8.64
CA ALA A 131 -2.39 -9.12 -7.20
C ALA A 131 -1.12 -9.80 -6.67
N LEU A 132 -0.74 -10.95 -7.26
CA LEU A 132 0.44 -11.70 -6.83
C LEU A 132 1.73 -10.92 -7.08
N LEU A 133 1.82 -10.25 -8.23
CA LEU A 133 2.96 -9.39 -8.56
C LEU A 133 3.11 -8.23 -7.57
N THR A 134 2.00 -7.66 -7.10
CA THR A 134 2.04 -6.60 -6.07
C THR A 134 2.59 -7.14 -4.77
N VAL A 135 2.08 -8.28 -4.28
CA VAL A 135 2.54 -8.88 -3.02
C VAL A 135 4.02 -9.24 -3.10
N ALA A 136 4.44 -9.85 -4.21
CA ALA A 136 5.84 -10.17 -4.46
C ALA A 136 6.72 -8.92 -4.48
N ALA A 137 6.35 -7.88 -5.25
CA ALA A 137 7.10 -6.64 -5.34
C ALA A 137 7.20 -5.92 -3.98
N THR A 138 6.09 -5.85 -3.24
CA THR A 138 6.05 -5.22 -1.91
C THR A 138 6.93 -5.98 -0.92
N GLY A 139 6.83 -7.31 -0.91
CA GLY A 139 7.68 -8.17 -0.09
C GLY A 139 9.16 -8.04 -0.45
N SER A 140 9.51 -7.97 -1.74
CA SER A 140 10.90 -7.77 -2.18
C SER A 140 11.46 -6.40 -1.79
N LEU A 141 10.66 -5.33 -1.89
CA LEU A 141 11.07 -4.00 -1.44
C LEU A 141 11.24 -3.95 0.08
N GLY A 142 10.36 -4.62 0.83
CA GLY A 142 10.49 -4.76 2.28
C GLY A 142 11.67 -5.64 2.70
N ALA A 143 12.00 -6.67 1.94
CA ALA A 143 13.20 -7.47 2.16
C ALA A 143 14.47 -6.63 1.94
N LEU A 144 14.49 -5.83 0.88
CA LEU A 144 15.62 -4.94 0.59
C LEU A 144 15.82 -3.90 1.71
N ASP A 145 14.74 -3.37 2.28
CA ASP A 145 14.78 -2.49 3.45
C ASP A 145 15.46 -3.15 4.66
N GLU A 146 15.02 -4.36 5.03
CA GLU A 146 15.65 -5.12 6.11
C GLU A 146 17.14 -5.40 5.84
N PHE A 147 17.51 -5.69 4.59
CA PHE A 147 18.92 -5.84 4.22
C PHE A 147 19.72 -4.53 4.32
N ILE A 148 19.12 -3.38 4.01
CA ILE A 148 19.75 -2.07 4.21
C ILE A 148 19.97 -1.84 5.71
N GLN A 149 19.03 -2.23 6.57
CA GLN A 149 19.14 -2.04 8.01
C GLN A 149 20.33 -2.78 8.65
N ILE A 150 20.87 -3.83 8.02
CA ILE A 150 22.10 -4.51 8.47
C ILE A 150 23.29 -3.54 8.58
N VAL A 151 23.36 -2.54 7.70
CA VAL A 151 24.47 -1.58 7.64
C VAL A 151 24.11 -0.20 8.23
N VAL A 152 22.87 -0.01 8.68
CA VAL A 152 22.40 1.25 9.27
C VAL A 152 22.60 1.22 10.79
N PRO A 153 23.36 2.17 11.37
CA PRO A 153 23.51 2.25 12.82
C PRO A 153 22.17 2.46 13.55
N ASN A 154 22.03 1.90 14.76
CA ASN A 154 20.82 2.01 15.58
C ASN A 154 19.55 1.41 14.93
N ARG A 155 19.73 0.47 14.00
CA ARG A 155 18.69 -0.40 13.46
C ARG A 155 19.10 -1.86 13.64
N THR A 156 18.11 -2.73 13.70
CA THR A 156 18.29 -4.16 13.90
C THR A 156 17.55 -4.87 12.80
N TYR A 157 18.24 -5.72 12.05
CA TYR A 157 17.61 -6.64 11.10
C TYR A 157 16.64 -7.57 11.83
N ASP A 158 15.37 -7.59 11.42
CA ASP A 158 14.37 -8.51 11.95
C ASP A 158 13.63 -9.24 10.81
N PRO A 159 13.82 -10.56 10.64
CA PRO A 159 13.07 -11.35 9.67
C PRO A 159 11.54 -11.26 9.82
N VAL A 160 11.03 -10.94 11.01
CA VAL A 160 9.59 -10.75 11.24
C VAL A 160 9.07 -9.51 10.53
N ASP A 161 9.89 -8.46 10.38
CA ASP A 161 9.50 -7.25 9.65
C ASP A 161 9.28 -7.54 8.15
N MET A 162 10.02 -8.50 7.59
CA MET A 162 9.77 -9.00 6.22
C MET A 162 8.37 -9.60 6.07
N LEU A 163 7.88 -10.32 7.10
CA LEU A 163 6.52 -10.87 7.09
C LEU A 163 5.47 -9.75 7.14
N PHE A 164 5.71 -8.69 7.92
CA PHE A 164 4.81 -7.53 7.95
C PHE A 164 4.75 -6.80 6.61
N ASN A 165 5.86 -6.70 5.89
CA ASN A 165 5.88 -6.12 4.55
C ASN A 165 5.04 -6.94 3.55
N VAL A 166 5.12 -8.27 3.62
CA VAL A 166 4.25 -9.16 2.83
C VAL A 166 2.79 -9.01 3.24
N LEU A 167 2.50 -8.96 4.55
CA LEU A 167 1.15 -8.78 5.08
C LEU A 167 0.54 -7.44 4.62
N ALA A 168 1.33 -6.37 4.58
CA ALA A 168 0.94 -5.07 4.05
C ALA A 168 0.46 -5.19 2.60
N GLY A 169 1.24 -5.89 1.78
CA GLY A 169 0.88 -6.22 0.39
C GLY A 169 -0.44 -6.98 0.29
N VAL A 170 -0.60 -8.06 1.07
CA VAL A 170 -1.82 -8.88 1.07
C VAL A 170 -3.04 -8.06 1.49
N MET A 171 -2.94 -7.26 2.55
CA MET A 171 -4.04 -6.44 3.05
C MET A 171 -4.44 -5.34 2.07
N ALA A 172 -3.48 -4.65 1.46
CA ALA A 172 -3.72 -3.60 0.47
C ALA A 172 -4.42 -4.15 -0.80
N VAL A 173 -3.92 -5.28 -1.30
CA VAL A 173 -4.49 -5.97 -2.46
C VAL A 173 -5.88 -6.51 -2.13
N GLY A 174 -6.05 -7.17 -0.98
CA GLY A 174 -7.33 -7.69 -0.52
C GLY A 174 -8.40 -6.60 -0.41
N ALA A 175 -8.05 -5.46 0.20
CA ALA A 175 -8.92 -4.29 0.26
C ALA A 175 -9.34 -3.78 -1.14
N SER A 176 -8.36 -3.66 -2.05
CA SER A 176 -8.59 -3.20 -3.43
C SER A 176 -9.50 -4.14 -4.21
N VAL A 177 -9.29 -5.46 -4.08
CA VAL A 177 -10.09 -6.50 -4.73
C VAL A 177 -11.50 -6.54 -4.16
N ALA A 178 -11.66 -6.45 -2.83
CA ALA A 178 -12.97 -6.43 -2.18
C ALA A 178 -13.82 -5.22 -2.63
N LEU A 179 -13.23 -4.02 -2.68
CA LEU A 179 -13.90 -2.82 -3.19
C LEU A 179 -14.27 -2.94 -4.68
N ALA A 180 -13.41 -3.56 -5.49
CA ALA A 180 -13.72 -3.82 -6.90
C ALA A 180 -14.85 -4.86 -7.06
N ALA A 181 -14.88 -5.91 -6.22
CA ALA A 181 -15.93 -6.92 -6.22
C ALA A 181 -17.29 -6.34 -5.83
N ALA A 182 -17.33 -5.50 -4.79
CA ALA A 182 -18.56 -4.80 -4.37
C ALA A 182 -19.17 -3.99 -5.52
N ARG A 183 -18.33 -3.25 -6.26
CA ARG A 183 -18.75 -2.47 -7.42
C ARG A 183 -19.35 -3.34 -8.53
N ARG A 184 -18.68 -4.44 -8.88
CA ARG A 184 -19.19 -5.38 -9.90
C ARG A 184 -20.53 -6.00 -9.49
N TRP A 185 -20.68 -6.35 -8.22
CA TRP A 185 -21.91 -6.92 -7.69
C TRP A 185 -23.10 -5.94 -7.77
N VAL A 186 -22.91 -4.68 -7.40
CA VAL A 186 -23.96 -3.66 -7.52
C VAL A 186 -24.32 -3.40 -8.99
N ALA A 187 -23.31 -3.34 -9.87
CA ALA A 187 -23.54 -3.13 -11.30
C ALA A 187 -24.33 -4.29 -11.93
N ALA A 188 -24.05 -5.54 -11.53
CA ALA A 188 -24.80 -6.71 -12.00
C ALA A 188 -26.27 -6.66 -11.56
N ARG A 189 -26.54 -6.32 -10.30
CA ARG A 189 -27.92 -6.21 -9.78
C ARG A 189 -28.76 -5.15 -10.48
N LYS A 190 -28.16 -4.02 -10.88
CA LYS A 190 -28.85 -2.97 -11.64
C LYS A 190 -29.21 -3.38 -13.07
N ARG A 191 -28.55 -4.38 -13.65
CA ARG A 191 -28.85 -4.88 -15.01
C ARG A 191 -30.01 -5.88 -15.03
N THR A 192 -30.36 -6.44 -13.88
CA THR A 192 -31.42 -7.45 -13.72
C THR A 192 -32.73 -6.88 -13.18
N SER A 193 -32.78 -5.58 -12.87
CA SER A 193 -33.97 -4.82 -12.42
C SER A 193 -34.47 -3.91 -13.53
#